data_AF-A0AAU0BEV6-F1
#
_entry.id   AF-A0AAU0BEV6-F1
#
_cell.length_a   1.000
_cell.length_b   1.000
_cell.length_c   1.000
_cell.angle_alpha   90.00
_cell.angle_beta   90.00
_cell.angle_gamma   90.00
#
_symmetry.space_group_name_H-M   'P 1'
#
loop_
_entity.id
_entity.type
_entity.pdbx_description
1 polymer ?
#
loop_
_entity_poly.entity_id
_entity_poly.type
_entity_poly.pdbx_seq_one_letter_code
_entity_poly.pdbx_strand_id
1 'polypeptide(L)'
;MAIPFQIIDDGASISFNFDLISEPVSGRLVSFLRNASLTWRENPTPDDVSLSLCDSFGIDFLEAINYCNAFIFLLTEDHGYFRFDDDPVNENGHIHPRFHYDFFYTNSASVKIGSPKPSDVVSFYSLCDASIAKRYLRDHGAD
;
A
#
# COMPACT_ATOMS: atom_id res chain seq x y z
N MET A 1 11.64 2.05 -2.89
CA MET A 1 11.39 0.64 -2.55
C MET A 1 9.88 0.45 -2.65
N ALA A 2 9.36 -0.58 -3.33
CA ALA A 2 7.94 -0.62 -3.70
C ALA A 2 7.00 -1.11 -2.58
N ILE A 3 7.55 -1.66 -1.49
CA ILE A 3 6.84 -2.19 -0.31
C ILE A 3 7.75 -1.91 0.89
N PRO A 4 7.26 -1.48 2.06
CA PRO A 4 8.11 -1.10 3.19
C PRO A 4 8.59 -2.34 3.99
N PHE A 5 8.22 -3.53 3.51
CA PHE A 5 8.54 -4.80 4.13
C PHE A 5 9.42 -5.65 3.20
N GLN A 6 10.55 -6.09 3.70
CA GLN A 6 11.38 -7.09 3.05
C GLN A 6 10.86 -8.50 3.35
N ILE A 7 10.81 -9.36 2.33
CA ILE A 7 10.58 -10.79 2.49
C ILE A 7 11.91 -11.46 2.81
N ILE A 8 11.95 -12.23 3.90
CA ILE A 8 13.09 -13.06 4.29
C ILE A 8 12.63 -14.51 4.23
N ASP A 9 13.29 -15.30 3.38
CA ASP A 9 13.09 -16.75 3.24
C ASP A 9 14.39 -17.46 3.63
N ASP A 10 14.33 -18.25 4.71
CA ASP A 10 15.46 -19.05 5.21
C ASP A 10 15.39 -20.52 4.78
N GLY A 11 14.42 -20.88 3.92
CA GLY A 11 14.15 -22.23 3.44
C GLY A 11 13.28 -23.08 4.38
N ALA A 12 13.10 -22.66 5.63
CA ALA A 12 12.20 -23.29 6.60
C ALA A 12 10.95 -22.45 6.88
N SER A 13 11.07 -21.13 6.78
CA SER A 13 10.03 -20.16 7.05
C SER A 13 10.16 -18.92 6.18
N ILE A 14 9.02 -18.28 5.92
CA ILE A 14 8.95 -16.97 5.30
C ILE A 14 8.55 -15.97 6.38
N SER A 15 9.32 -14.91 6.51
CA SER A 15 9.04 -13.80 7.41
C SER A 15 9.06 -12.47 6.67
N PHE A 16 8.33 -11.49 7.22
CA PHE A 16 8.37 -10.12 6.76
C PHE A 16 9.18 -9.31 7.74
N ASN A 17 10.03 -8.42 7.25
CA ASN A 17 10.82 -7.50 8.05
C ASN A 17 10.44 -6.07 7.70
N PHE A 18 10.21 -5.23 8.70
CA PHE A 18 9.98 -3.82 8.48
C PHE A 18 11.31 -3.08 8.44
N ASP A 19 11.70 -2.65 7.24
CA ASP A 19 13.06 -2.16 6.97
C ASP A 19 13.42 -0.91 7.77
N LEU A 20 12.45 -0.02 7.99
CA LEU A 20 12.67 1.27 8.67
C LEU A 20 13.20 1.08 10.10
N ILE A 21 12.71 0.07 10.81
CA ILE A 21 13.14 -0.24 12.19
C ILE A 21 14.01 -1.50 12.25
N SER A 22 14.26 -2.15 11.12
CA SER A 22 15.05 -3.39 11.04
C SER A 22 14.54 -4.50 11.95
N GLU A 23 13.21 -4.63 12.07
CA GLU A 23 12.57 -5.63 12.91
C GLU A 23 11.63 -6.56 12.15
N PRO A 24 11.55 -7.84 12.52
CA PRO A 24 10.55 -8.74 11.95
C PRO A 24 9.14 -8.28 12.34
N VAL A 25 8.20 -8.52 11.43
CA VAL A 25 6.76 -8.37 11.69
C VAL A 25 6.33 -9.47 12.67
N SER A 26 6.56 -9.18 13.96
CA SER A 26 6.33 -10.05 15.09
C SER A 26 5.02 -9.70 15.80
N GLY A 27 4.54 -10.58 16.68
CA GLY A 27 3.38 -10.29 17.53
C GLY A 27 3.56 -9.00 18.35
N ARG A 28 4.79 -8.71 18.79
CA ARG A 28 5.14 -7.48 19.50
C ARG A 28 4.95 -6.25 18.63
N LEU A 29 5.53 -6.22 17.43
CA LEU A 29 5.36 -5.11 16.49
C LEU A 29 3.87 -4.88 16.18
N VAL A 30 3.13 -5.95 15.92
CA VAL A 30 1.69 -5.87 15.67
C VAL A 30 0.93 -5.29 16.86
N SER A 31 1.28 -5.68 18.10
CA SER A 31 0.66 -5.10 19.30
C SER A 31 0.95 -3.61 19.44
N PHE A 32 2.18 -3.16 19.15
CA PHE A 32 2.56 -1.75 19.22
C PHE A 32 1.83 -0.93 18.17
N LEU A 33 1.83 -1.37 16.90
CA LEU A 33 1.11 -0.70 15.82
C LEU A 33 -0.40 -0.67 16.08
N ARG A 34 -0.96 -1.71 16.71
CA ARG A 34 -2.39 -1.73 17.10
C ARG A 34 -2.69 -0.71 18.19
N ASN A 35 -1.85 -0.61 19.23
CA ASN A 35 -1.99 0.42 20.27
C ASN A 35 -1.86 1.81 19.65
N ALA A 36 -0.83 2.06 18.85
CA ALA A 36 -0.63 3.32 18.15
C ALA A 36 -1.84 3.68 17.27
N SER A 37 -2.40 2.72 16.53
CA SER A 37 -3.60 2.96 15.72
C SER A 37 -4.85 3.27 16.56
N LEU A 38 -5.01 2.69 17.74
CA LEU A 38 -6.15 2.99 18.62
C LEU A 38 -6.00 4.40 19.19
N THR A 39 -4.82 4.71 19.74
CA THR A 39 -4.50 6.03 20.29
C THR A 39 -4.63 7.12 19.23
N TRP A 40 -4.10 6.90 18.02
CA TRP A 40 -4.20 7.86 16.91
C TRP A 40 -5.63 8.17 16.47
N ARG A 41 -6.56 7.20 16.57
CA ARG A 41 -7.98 7.41 16.24
C ARG A 41 -8.69 8.28 17.27
N GLU A 42 -8.32 8.16 18.54
CA GLU A 42 -8.89 8.95 19.63
C GLU A 42 -8.25 10.34 19.69
N ASN A 43 -6.93 10.40 19.52
CA ASN A 43 -6.14 11.62 19.55
C ASN A 43 -4.93 11.52 18.59
N PRO A 44 -4.98 12.15 17.40
CA PRO A 44 -3.98 11.97 16.34
C PRO A 44 -2.74 12.83 16.57
N THR A 45 -2.06 12.63 17.70
CA THR A 45 -0.76 13.28 17.98
C THR A 45 0.34 12.24 18.16
N PRO A 46 1.56 12.50 17.63
CA PRO A 46 2.70 11.62 17.86
C PRO A 46 3.07 11.48 19.35
N ASP A 47 2.92 12.56 20.12
CA ASP A 47 3.25 12.59 21.54
C ASP A 47 2.33 11.63 22.34
N ASP A 48 1.02 11.67 22.08
CA ASP A 48 0.07 10.78 22.74
C ASP A 48 0.30 9.31 22.36
N VAL A 49 0.63 9.04 21.10
CA VAL A 49 1.02 7.68 20.67
C VAL A 49 2.27 7.21 21.41
N SER A 50 3.31 8.04 21.50
CA SER A 50 4.57 7.69 22.16
C SER A 50 4.37 7.45 23.67
N LEU A 51 3.57 8.31 24.33
CA LEU A 51 3.20 8.14 25.73
C LEU A 51 2.39 6.85 25.96
N SER A 52 1.40 6.57 25.11
CA SER A 52 0.57 5.36 25.21
C SER A 52 1.41 4.09 25.07
N LEU A 53 2.42 4.09 24.19
CA LEU A 53 3.34 2.96 24.04
C LEU A 53 4.19 2.76 25.30
N CYS A 54 4.71 3.83 25.89
CA CYS A 54 5.43 3.77 27.17
C CYS A 54 4.55 3.18 28.28
N ASP A 55 3.33 3.71 28.43
CA ASP A 55 2.42 3.31 29.51
C ASP A 55 1.90 1.88 29.35
N SER A 56 1.60 1.46 28.12
CA SER A 56 0.97 0.16 27.84
C SER A 56 1.97 -1.00 27.83
N PHE A 57 3.21 -0.74 27.43
CA PHE A 57 4.22 -1.79 27.21
C PHE A 57 5.47 -1.65 28.07
N GLY A 58 5.61 -0.57 28.83
CA GLY A 58 6.76 -0.33 29.71
C GLY A 58 8.08 -0.15 28.95
N ILE A 59 8.03 0.22 27.68
CA ILE A 59 9.20 0.54 26.87
C ILE A 59 9.72 1.94 27.20
N ASP A 60 10.99 2.20 26.92
CA ASP A 60 11.54 3.53 27.11
C ASP A 60 11.04 4.53 26.05
N PHE A 61 11.19 5.81 26.37
CA PHE A 61 10.66 6.88 25.52
C PHE A 61 11.33 6.95 24.14
N LEU A 62 12.62 6.62 24.04
CA LEU A 62 13.33 6.63 22.76
C LEU A 62 12.85 5.48 21.87
N GLU A 63 12.64 4.31 22.46
CA GLU A 63 12.04 3.17 21.78
C GLU A 63 10.60 3.47 21.33
N ALA A 64 9.78 4.09 22.19
CA ALA A 64 8.43 4.50 21.84
C ALA A 64 8.38 5.49 20.67
N ILE A 65 9.30 6.48 20.63
CA ILE A 65 9.44 7.41 19.51
C ILE A 65 9.75 6.65 18.21
N ASN A 66 10.65 5.67 18.25
CA ASN A 66 10.99 4.89 17.06
C ASN A 66 9.76 4.15 16.49
N TYR A 67 8.95 3.53 17.34
CA TYR A 67 7.71 2.89 16.90
C TYR A 67 6.64 3.88 16.46
N CYS A 68 6.53 5.04 17.12
CA CYS A 68 5.63 6.10 16.69
C CYS A 68 6.00 6.59 15.28
N ASN A 69 7.28 6.86 15.03
CA ASN A 69 7.78 7.26 13.71
C ASN A 69 7.53 6.16 12.66
N ALA A 70 7.73 4.91 13.03
CA ALA A 70 7.47 3.78 12.15
C ALA A 70 5.98 3.64 11.80
N PHE A 71 5.10 3.86 12.77
CA PHE A 71 3.65 3.91 12.57
C PHE A 71 3.24 5.08 11.67
N ILE A 72 3.75 6.29 11.93
CA ILE A 72 3.47 7.47 11.11
C ILE A 72 3.96 7.26 9.68
N PHE A 73 5.17 6.70 9.52
CA PHE A 73 5.70 6.34 8.21
C PHE A 73 4.72 5.44 7.45
N LEU A 74 4.23 4.36 8.06
CA LEU A 74 3.24 3.48 7.43
C LEU A 74 1.90 4.17 7.11
N LEU A 75 1.50 5.20 7.86
CA LEU A 75 0.31 6.00 7.54
C LEU A 75 0.54 6.96 6.37
N THR A 76 1.76 7.47 6.21
CA THR A 76 2.10 8.46 5.19
C THR A 76 2.65 7.86 3.90
N GLU A 77 3.21 6.66 3.99
CA GLU A 77 3.77 5.92 2.87
C GLU A 77 2.63 5.27 2.09
N ASP A 78 2.02 6.04 1.19
CA ASP A 78 0.98 5.52 0.30
C ASP A 78 1.64 5.00 -0.98
N HIS A 79 1.81 3.68 -1.05
CA HIS A 79 2.23 3.00 -2.26
C HIS A 79 1.02 2.92 -3.17
N GLY A 80 0.77 4.00 -3.90
CA GLY A 80 -0.30 4.02 -4.87
C GLY A 80 -0.31 2.74 -5.71
N TYR A 81 -1.47 2.13 -5.88
CA TYR A 81 -1.59 0.83 -6.53
C TYR A 81 -1.89 0.99 -8.02
N PHE A 82 -1.34 0.07 -8.81
CA PHE A 82 -1.74 -0.16 -10.19
C PHE A 82 -2.16 -1.62 -10.32
N ARG A 83 -3.45 -1.87 -10.61
CA ARG A 83 -3.99 -3.22 -10.74
C ARG A 83 -4.96 -3.33 -11.90
N PHE A 84 -5.17 -4.55 -12.36
CA PHE A 84 -6.23 -4.93 -13.28
C PHE A 84 -7.32 -5.66 -12.51
N ASP A 85 -8.58 -5.37 -12.80
CA ASP A 85 -9.74 -6.02 -12.17
C ASP A 85 -10.71 -6.57 -13.24
N ASP A 86 -11.31 -7.73 -12.94
CA ASP A 86 -12.46 -8.30 -13.67
C ASP A 86 -13.65 -8.26 -12.71
N ASP A 87 -14.43 -7.19 -12.79
CA ASP A 87 -15.53 -6.89 -11.86
C ASP A 87 -16.89 -6.98 -12.56
N PRO A 88 -17.44 -8.19 -12.76
CA PRO A 88 -18.76 -8.36 -13.37
C PRO A 88 -19.90 -7.93 -12.43
N VAL A 89 -19.65 -7.78 -11.13
CA VAL A 89 -20.67 -7.43 -10.15
C VAL A 89 -20.98 -5.94 -10.19
N ASN A 90 -19.95 -5.11 -10.37
CA ASN A 90 -20.09 -3.66 -10.41
C ASN A 90 -20.08 -3.09 -11.84
N GLU A 91 -20.19 -3.95 -12.86
CA GLU A 91 -20.25 -3.52 -14.26
C GLU A 91 -21.42 -2.54 -14.49
N ASN A 92 -21.08 -1.33 -14.95
CA ASN A 92 -22.05 -0.28 -15.27
C ASN A 92 -21.66 0.46 -16.54
N GLY A 93 -21.56 -0.29 -17.64
CA GLY A 93 -21.22 0.22 -18.97
C GLY A 93 -19.91 1.03 -18.97
N HIS A 94 -19.97 2.27 -19.45
CA HIS A 94 -18.81 3.15 -19.53
C HIS A 94 -18.39 3.80 -18.20
N ILE A 95 -19.23 3.70 -17.16
CA ILE A 95 -18.93 4.26 -15.83
C ILE A 95 -18.01 3.31 -15.06
N HIS A 96 -18.27 2.00 -15.17
CA HIS A 96 -17.45 0.97 -14.55
C HIS A 96 -17.34 -0.22 -15.53
N PRO A 97 -16.35 -0.19 -16.44
CA PRO A 97 -16.15 -1.29 -17.37
C PRO A 97 -15.79 -2.57 -16.61
N ARG A 98 -16.34 -3.71 -17.01
CA ARG A 98 -16.00 -5.01 -16.42
C ARG A 98 -14.49 -5.26 -16.31
N PHE A 99 -13.77 -4.98 -17.40
CA PHE A 99 -12.32 -5.07 -17.45
C PHE A 99 -11.70 -3.68 -17.41
N HIS A 100 -11.02 -3.36 -16.32
CA HIS A 100 -10.42 -2.04 -16.16
C HIS A 100 -9.11 -2.10 -15.37
N TYR A 101 -8.29 -1.09 -15.59
CA TYR A 101 -7.15 -0.79 -14.75
C TYR A 101 -7.54 0.25 -13.71
N ASP A 102 -7.21 -0.02 -12.46
CA ASP A 102 -7.22 0.94 -11.37
C ASP A 102 -5.80 1.49 -11.19
N PHE A 103 -5.65 2.81 -11.16
CA PHE A 103 -4.38 3.48 -10.88
C PHE A 103 -4.59 4.57 -9.84
N PHE A 104 -4.13 4.36 -8.61
CA PHE A 104 -4.48 5.27 -7.52
C PHE A 104 -3.42 5.46 -6.48
N TYR A 105 -3.29 6.71 -6.05
CA TYR A 105 -2.51 7.09 -4.89
C TYR A 105 -3.24 6.85 -3.57
N THR A 106 -4.58 6.81 -3.53
CA THR A 106 -5.37 6.54 -2.30
C THR A 106 -6.58 5.66 -2.61
N ASN A 107 -7.16 5.03 -1.59
CA ASN A 107 -8.39 4.23 -1.71
C ASN A 107 -9.65 5.01 -2.15
N SER A 108 -9.59 6.33 -2.27
CA SER A 108 -10.74 7.20 -2.51
C SER A 108 -10.83 7.80 -3.93
N ALA A 109 -9.85 7.55 -4.80
CA ALA A 109 -9.84 8.07 -6.17
C ALA A 109 -10.36 7.02 -7.20
N SER A 110 -10.90 7.50 -8.34
CA SER A 110 -11.74 6.69 -9.28
C SER A 110 -11.38 6.76 -10.78
N VAL A 111 -10.20 7.23 -11.17
CA VAL A 111 -9.56 7.06 -12.49
C VAL A 111 -9.44 5.58 -12.92
N LYS A 112 -10.37 5.14 -13.77
CA LYS A 112 -10.36 3.82 -14.40
C LYS A 112 -9.98 3.94 -15.87
N ILE A 113 -9.09 3.07 -16.34
CA ILE A 113 -8.77 2.95 -17.77
C ILE A 113 -9.43 1.66 -18.28
N GLY A 114 -10.51 1.81 -19.05
CA GLY A 114 -11.22 0.67 -19.64
C GLY A 114 -10.38 -0.02 -20.72
N SER A 115 -10.42 -1.36 -20.76
CA SER A 115 -9.80 -2.16 -21.83
C SER A 115 -10.88 -2.90 -22.62
N PRO A 116 -10.85 -2.87 -23.98
CA PRO A 116 -11.82 -3.60 -24.80
C PRO A 116 -11.61 -5.12 -24.75
N LYS A 117 -10.49 -5.60 -24.20
CA LYS A 117 -10.15 -7.03 -24.11
C LYS A 117 -9.52 -7.36 -22.74
N PRO A 118 -9.61 -8.61 -22.28
CA PRO A 118 -8.86 -9.09 -21.13
C PRO A 118 -7.36 -8.81 -21.33
N SER A 119 -6.72 -8.32 -20.28
CA SER A 119 -5.26 -8.14 -20.28
C SER A 119 -4.60 -9.36 -19.67
N ASP A 120 -3.55 -9.84 -20.32
CA ASP A 120 -2.70 -10.91 -19.79
C ASP A 120 -1.44 -10.35 -19.12
N VAL A 121 -0.63 -11.22 -18.52
CA VAL A 121 0.59 -10.81 -17.82
C VAL A 121 1.57 -10.10 -18.77
N VAL A 122 1.58 -10.50 -20.05
CA VAL A 122 2.44 -9.92 -21.10
C VAL A 122 2.04 -8.47 -21.35
N SER A 123 0.74 -8.19 -21.42
CA SER A 123 0.19 -6.84 -21.54
C SER A 123 0.65 -5.97 -20.35
N PHE A 124 0.61 -6.51 -19.13
CA PHE A 124 1.05 -5.79 -17.94
C PHE A 124 2.55 -5.50 -17.95
N TYR A 125 3.40 -6.48 -18.28
CA TYR A 125 4.84 -6.26 -18.42
C TYR A 125 5.18 -5.22 -19.48
N SER A 126 4.44 -5.22 -20.58
CA SER A 126 4.62 -4.24 -21.65
C SER A 126 4.34 -2.81 -21.21
N LEU A 127 3.57 -2.59 -20.14
CA LEU A 127 3.35 -1.26 -19.55
C LEU A 127 4.59 -0.78 -18.78
N CYS A 128 5.28 -1.68 -18.08
CA CYS A 128 6.44 -1.36 -17.24
C CYS A 128 7.79 -1.42 -17.98
N ASP A 129 7.86 -2.02 -19.16
CA ASP A 129 9.12 -2.15 -19.92
C ASP A 129 9.43 -0.87 -20.72
N ALA A 130 10.45 -0.12 -20.30
CA ALA A 130 10.86 1.13 -20.95
C ALA A 130 11.40 0.95 -22.39
N SER A 131 11.74 -0.28 -22.80
CA SER A 131 12.24 -0.58 -24.15
C SER A 131 11.13 -0.77 -25.18
N ILE A 132 9.87 -0.86 -24.76
CA ILE A 132 8.72 -1.09 -25.63
C ILE A 132 7.99 0.24 -25.90
N ALA A 133 7.65 0.49 -27.16
CA ALA A 133 6.87 1.66 -27.55
C ALA A 133 5.48 1.67 -26.88
N LYS A 134 5.10 2.80 -26.27
CA LYS A 134 3.83 2.96 -25.56
C LYS A 134 2.76 3.55 -26.46
N ARG A 135 1.51 3.13 -26.27
CA ARG A 135 0.35 3.69 -26.98
C ARG A 135 -0.23 4.86 -26.20
N TYR A 136 -0.70 5.89 -26.91
CA TYR A 136 -1.46 6.99 -26.31
C TYR A 136 -2.88 6.51 -25.97
N LEU A 137 -3.46 7.04 -24.88
CA LEU A 137 -4.82 6.68 -24.43
C LEU A 137 -5.90 7.06 -25.44
N ARG A 138 -5.64 8.08 -26.27
CA ARG A 138 -6.38 8.43 -27.48
C ARG A 138 -5.42 9.03 -28.49
N ASP A 139 -5.69 8.81 -29.77
CA ASP A 139 -5.12 9.66 -30.82
C ASP A 139 -5.84 11.01 -30.77
N HIS A 140 -5.11 12.12 -30.78
CA HIS A 140 -5.71 13.43 -31.05
C HIS A 140 -6.11 13.48 -32.54
N GLY A 141 -7.27 12.91 -32.87
CA GLY A 141 -7.84 12.96 -34.22
C GLY A 141 -9.11 12.12 -34.37
N ALA A 142 -10.26 12.80 -34.53
CA ALA A 142 -11.62 12.32 -34.87
C ALA A 142 -12.24 11.35 -33.82
N ASP A 143 -13.30 11.67 -33.09
CA ASP A 143 -14.51 12.47 -33.36
C ASP A 143 -14.90 13.34 -32.14
#